data_AF-A7VRY6-F1
#
_entry.id   AF-A7VRY6-F1
#
_cell.length_a   1.000
_cell.length_b   1.000
_cell.length_c   1.000
_cell.angle_alpha   90.00
_cell.angle_beta   90.00
_cell.angle_gamma   90.00
#
_symmetry.space_group_name_H-M   'P 1'
#
loop_
_entity.id
_entity.type
_entity.pdbx_description
1 polymer ?
#
loop_
_entity_poly.entity_id
_entity_poly.type
_entity_poly.pdbx_seq_one_letter_code
_entity_poly.pdbx_strand_id
1 'polypeptide(L)'
;MVWESKKHVVPRLDYFENQGVMTGSKEFPRVDHMIDEFRYKLETVGESIKGYVWHGPYCYNYCRDNGQIKAEAEFPLTKEGTDEIFHWLEEMYTVMERESRVGN
;
A
#
# COMPACT_ATOMS: atom_id res chain seq x y z
N MET A 1 -1.38 -9.73 -10.12
CA MET A 1 -0.49 -9.80 -11.31
C MET A 1 0.01 -8.46 -11.84
N VAL A 2 -0.13 -7.35 -11.10
CA VAL A 2 0.53 -6.07 -11.49
C VAL A 2 1.88 -5.91 -10.79
N TRP A 3 2.12 -6.64 -9.70
CA TRP A 3 3.36 -6.55 -8.93
C TRP A 3 4.37 -7.64 -9.31
N GLU A 4 3.93 -8.82 -9.78
CA GLU A 4 4.81 -9.87 -10.31
C GLU A 4 5.63 -9.43 -11.54
N SER A 5 5.08 -8.53 -12.37
CA SER A 5 5.73 -8.08 -13.61
C SER A 5 6.76 -6.97 -13.40
N LYS A 6 6.99 -6.53 -12.16
CA LYS A 6 7.96 -5.47 -11.81
C LYS A 6 8.86 -5.86 -10.63
N LYS A 7 9.48 -7.04 -10.68
CA LYS A 7 10.60 -7.39 -9.78
C LYS A 7 11.75 -6.37 -9.74
N HIS A 8 11.78 -5.38 -10.64
CA HIS A 8 12.77 -4.29 -10.66
C HIS A 8 12.27 -2.96 -10.05
N VAL A 9 10.98 -2.83 -9.73
CA VAL A 9 10.40 -1.58 -9.17
C VAL A 9 9.92 -1.79 -7.72
N VAL A 10 9.77 -3.05 -7.32
CA VAL A 10 9.51 -3.46 -5.94
C VAL A 10 10.81 -3.30 -5.13
N PRO A 11 10.84 -2.44 -4.08
CA PRO A 11 12.02 -2.29 -3.25
C PRO A 11 12.37 -3.62 -2.60
N ARG A 12 13.64 -4.01 -2.71
CA ARG A 12 14.18 -5.21 -2.09
C ARG A 12 14.38 -4.97 -0.59
N LEU A 13 14.60 -6.05 0.17
CA LEU A 13 14.79 -6.00 1.63
C LEU A 13 15.82 -4.95 2.08
N ASP A 14 16.92 -4.79 1.33
CA ASP A 14 17.97 -3.80 1.61
C ASP A 14 17.44 -2.36 1.65
N TYR A 15 16.39 -2.04 0.90
CA TYR A 15 15.74 -0.73 0.98
C TYR A 15 15.12 -0.49 2.35
N PHE A 16 14.43 -1.50 2.90
CA PHE A 16 13.76 -1.40 4.19
C PHE A 16 14.76 -1.53 5.36
N GLU A 17 15.76 -2.39 5.26
CA GLU A 17 16.85 -2.47 6.24
C GLU A 17 17.58 -1.12 6.41
N ASN A 18 17.67 -0.32 5.35
CA ASN A 18 18.20 1.05 5.39
C ASN A 18 17.15 2.11 5.81
N GLN A 19 16.09 1.70 6.50
CA GLN A 19 14.98 2.55 6.96
C GLN A 19 14.24 3.29 5.84
N GLY A 20 14.18 2.70 4.64
CA GLY A 20 13.46 3.25 3.51
C GLY A 20 11.95 3.35 3.77
N VAL A 21 11.35 4.43 3.27
CA VAL A 21 9.90 4.66 3.30
C VAL A 21 9.38 4.68 1.87
N MET A 22 8.56 3.69 1.53
CA MET A 22 7.94 3.59 0.23
C MET A 22 6.52 4.15 0.28
N THR A 23 6.17 5.04 -0.64
CA THR A 23 4.78 5.46 -0.86
C THR A 23 4.43 5.28 -2.33
N GLY A 24 3.17 4.98 -2.62
CA GLY A 24 2.71 4.94 -3.99
C GLY A 24 1.20 5.03 -4.11
N SER A 25 0.74 5.16 -5.34
CA SER A 25 -0.66 5.08 -5.68
C SER A 25 -0.88 4.24 -6.93
N LYS A 26 -2.12 3.77 -7.10
CA LYS A 26 -2.56 3.04 -8.27
C LYS A 26 -4.02 3.36 -8.55
N GLU A 27 -4.28 3.79 -9.78
CA GLU A 27 -5.63 4.10 -10.24
C GLU A 27 -6.52 2.85 -10.25
N PHE A 28 -7.79 3.04 -9.90
CA PHE A 28 -8.81 2.04 -10.16
C PHE A 28 -9.30 2.21 -11.62
N PRO A 29 -9.35 1.15 -12.46
CA PRO A 29 -9.58 1.23 -13.91
C PRO A 29 -10.86 1.94 -14.39
N ARG A 30 -11.77 2.33 -13.48
CA ARG A 30 -13.08 2.91 -13.79
C ARG A 30 -13.46 4.05 -12.84
N VAL A 31 -12.52 4.55 -12.04
CA VAL A 31 -12.73 5.67 -11.14
C VAL A 31 -11.75 6.76 -11.51
N ASP A 32 -12.21 8.00 -11.58
CA ASP A 32 -11.34 9.15 -11.79
C ASP A 32 -10.36 9.25 -10.62
N HIS A 33 -9.06 9.38 -10.88
CA HIS A 33 -8.03 9.45 -9.84
C HIS A 33 -8.19 10.67 -8.92
N MET A 34 -8.92 11.70 -9.36
CA MET A 34 -9.29 12.85 -8.54
C MET A 34 -10.43 12.54 -7.55
N ILE A 35 -11.17 11.45 -7.78
CA ILE A 35 -12.27 10.98 -6.93
C ILE A 35 -11.77 9.89 -5.98
N ASP A 36 -11.10 8.87 -6.53
CA ASP A 36 -10.60 7.77 -5.73
C ASP A 36 -9.47 7.02 -6.45
N GLU A 37 -8.53 6.51 -5.67
CA GLU A 37 -7.45 5.64 -6.11
C GLU A 37 -6.92 4.85 -4.91
N PHE A 38 -6.23 3.76 -5.18
CA PHE A 38 -5.52 3.03 -4.14
C PHE A 38 -4.26 3.77 -3.76
N ARG A 39 -4.10 4.14 -2.48
CA ARG A 39 -2.86 4.72 -1.95
C ARG A 39 -2.28 3.82 -0.86
N TYR A 40 -0.96 3.77 -0.80
CA TYR A 40 -0.26 3.00 0.20
C TYR A 40 1.03 3.67 0.70
N LYS A 41 1.43 3.31 1.91
CA LYS A 41 2.70 3.67 2.54
C LYS A 41 3.27 2.44 3.24
N LEU A 42 4.53 2.15 3.00
CA LEU A 42 5.32 1.16 3.72
C LEU A 42 6.45 1.88 4.45
N GLU A 43 6.61 1.62 5.73
CA GLU A 43 7.73 2.14 6.53
C GLU A 43 8.25 1.10 7.48
N THR A 44 9.51 1.23 7.88
CA THR A 44 10.09 0.35 8.90
C THR A 44 9.85 0.90 10.29
N VAL A 45 9.49 0.00 11.19
CA VAL A 45 9.29 0.28 12.62
C VAL A 45 9.98 -0.82 13.40
N GLY A 46 11.18 -0.51 13.90
CA GLY A 46 12.03 -1.51 14.57
C GLY A 46 12.42 -2.64 13.61
N GLU A 47 12.03 -3.87 13.95
CA GLU A 47 12.33 -5.09 13.19
C GLU A 47 11.18 -5.51 12.26
N SER A 48 10.27 -4.58 11.93
CA SER A 48 9.08 -4.87 11.13
C SER A 48 8.83 -3.80 10.07
N ILE A 49 8.11 -4.18 9.03
CA ILE A 49 7.62 -3.32 7.96
C ILE A 49 6.12 -3.12 8.19
N LYS A 50 5.71 -1.87 8.39
CA LYS A 50 4.31 -1.49 8.50
C LYS A 50 3.79 -0.98 7.17
N GLY A 51 2.70 -1.59 6.72
CA GLY A 51 1.94 -1.16 5.55
C GLY A 51 0.65 -0.46 5.96
N TYR A 52 0.34 0.63 5.28
CA TYR A 52 -0.92 1.37 5.42
C TYR A 52 -1.52 1.53 4.04
N VAL A 53 -2.84 1.38 3.94
CA VAL A 53 -3.61 1.61 2.72
C VAL A 53 -4.81 2.50 3.00
N TRP A 54 -5.14 3.36 2.04
CA TRP A 54 -6.29 4.28 2.12
C TRP A 54 -6.77 4.68 0.73
N HIS A 55 -8.01 5.16 0.68
CA HIS A 55 -8.60 5.74 -0.52
C HIS A 55 -8.05 7.15 -0.74
N GLY A 56 -7.71 7.48 -1.98
CA GLY A 56 -7.38 8.84 -2.39
C GLY A 56 -8.56 9.82 -2.21
N PRO A 57 -8.36 11.12 -2.52
CA PRO A 57 -7.15 11.72 -3.08
C PRO A 57 -6.15 12.24 -2.04
N TYR A 58 -6.48 12.15 -0.74
CA TYR A 58 -5.70 12.79 0.31
C TYR A 58 -4.41 12.04 0.67
N CYS A 59 -3.46 12.75 1.28
CA CYS A 59 -2.17 12.19 1.69
C CYS A 59 -2.27 11.42 3.03
N TYR A 60 -1.28 10.56 3.28
CA TYR A 60 -1.20 9.73 4.49
C TYR A 60 -1.44 10.50 5.78
N ASN A 61 -0.79 11.65 5.98
CA ASN A 61 -0.92 12.42 7.22
C ASN A 61 -2.36 12.88 7.45
N TYR A 62 -3.00 13.43 6.42
CA TYR A 62 -4.39 13.85 6.50
C TYR A 62 -5.30 12.64 6.82
N CYS A 63 -5.14 11.54 6.08
CA CYS A 63 -5.97 10.36 6.29
C CYS A 63 -5.75 9.72 7.66
N ARG A 64 -4.52 9.65 8.15
CA ARG A 64 -4.20 9.14 9.48
C ARG A 64 -4.85 10.00 10.57
N ASP A 65 -4.67 11.32 10.50
CA ASP A 65 -5.15 12.24 11.54
C ASP A 65 -6.69 12.34 11.55
N ASN A 66 -7.35 11.99 10.44
CA ASN A 66 -8.81 11.97 10.31
C ASN A 66 -9.42 10.54 10.35
N GLY A 67 -8.65 9.51 10.69
CA GLY A 67 -9.16 8.13 10.82
C GLY A 67 -9.65 7.50 9.51
N GLN A 68 -9.10 7.93 8.37
CA GLN A 68 -9.44 7.45 7.03
C GLN A 68 -8.47 6.37 6.51
N ILE A 69 -7.54 5.89 7.34
CA ILE A 69 -6.74 4.71 7.01
C ILE A 69 -7.68 3.51 6.95
N LYS A 70 -7.67 2.81 5.81
CA LYS A 70 -8.59 1.71 5.55
C LYS A 70 -8.12 0.44 6.23
N ALA A 71 -6.83 0.16 6.11
CA ALA A 71 -6.21 -0.97 6.78
C ALA A 71 -4.73 -0.68 7.03
N GLU A 72 -4.21 -1.35 8.05
CA GLU A 72 -2.80 -1.42 8.38
C GLU A 72 -2.42 -2.87 8.68
N ALA A 73 -1.18 -3.21 8.36
CA ALA A 73 -0.62 -4.53 8.61
C ALA A 73 0.87 -4.41 8.91
N GLU A 74 1.39 -5.35 9.69
CA GLU A 74 2.79 -5.39 10.11
C GLU A 74 3.39 -6.76 9.75
N PHE A 75 4.55 -6.73 9.12
CA PHE A 75 5.26 -7.89 8.61
C PHE A 75 6.69 -7.86 9.13
N PRO A 76 7.34 -9.02 9.34
CA PRO A 76 8.73 -9.05 9.77
C PRO A 76 9.65 -8.40 8.74
N LEU A 77 10.73 -7.74 9.18
CA LEU A 77 11.77 -7.20 8.30
C LEU A 77 12.68 -8.35 7.81
N THR A 78 12.10 -9.25 7.04
CA THR A 78 12.78 -10.38 6.41
C THR A 78 12.38 -10.45 4.94
N LYS A 79 13.04 -11.32 4.19
CA LYS A 79 12.69 -11.53 2.78
C LYS A 79 11.25 -12.04 2.64
N GLU A 80 10.87 -12.98 3.48
CA GLU A 80 9.52 -13.53 3.51
C GLU A 80 8.49 -12.44 3.87
N GLY A 81 8.77 -11.62 4.88
CA GLY A 81 7.88 -10.51 5.25
C GLY A 81 7.78 -9.43 4.17
N THR A 82 8.87 -9.17 3.42
CA THR A 82 8.78 -8.30 2.23
C THR A 82 7.91 -8.90 1.14
N ASP A 83 7.97 -10.21 0.89
CA ASP A 83 7.08 -10.83 -0.09
C ASP A 83 5.62 -10.81 0.39
N GLU A 84 5.36 -11.08 1.67
CA GLU A 84 4.03 -11.05 2.29
C GLU A 84 3.37 -9.68 2.21
N ILE A 85 4.10 -8.59 2.49
CA ILE A 85 3.51 -7.24 2.41
C ILE A 85 3.11 -6.86 0.98
N PHE A 86 3.83 -7.34 -0.03
CA PHE A 86 3.43 -7.10 -1.43
C PHE A 86 2.20 -7.90 -1.84
N HIS A 87 2.08 -9.15 -1.36
CA HIS A 87 0.85 -9.93 -1.56
C HIS A 87 -0.34 -9.25 -0.88
N TRP A 88 -0.15 -8.77 0.35
CA TRP A 88 -1.16 -8.02 1.09
C TRP A 88 -1.58 -6.74 0.35
N LEU A 89 -0.65 -6.00 -0.25
CA LEU A 89 -0.99 -4.83 -1.09
C LEU A 89 -1.82 -5.23 -2.33
N GLU A 90 -1.53 -6.37 -2.98
CA GLU A 90 -2.35 -6.88 -4.10
C GLU A 90 -3.77 -7.23 -3.66
N GLU A 91 -3.91 -7.86 -2.51
CA GLU A 91 -5.21 -8.21 -1.92
C GLU A 91 -6.01 -6.96 -1.57
N MET A 92 -5.39 -6.00 -0.86
CA MET A 92 -6.03 -4.75 -0.46
C MET A 92 -6.44 -3.91 -1.66
N TYR A 93 -5.60 -3.85 -2.71
CA TYR A 93 -5.99 -3.20 -3.96
C TYR A 93 -7.27 -3.81 -4.54
N THR A 94 -7.36 -5.14 -4.57
CA THR A 94 -8.53 -5.84 -5.13
C THR A 94 -9.78 -5.63 -4.28
N VAL A 95 -9.65 -5.61 -2.95
CA VAL A 95 -10.76 -5.31 -2.03
C VAL A 95 -11.25 -3.89 -2.25
N MET A 96 -10.35 -2.91 -2.19
CA MET A 96 -10.71 -1.50 -2.30
C MET A 96 -11.25 -1.15 -3.69
N GLU A 97 -10.71 -1.75 -4.76
CA GLU A 97 -11.26 -1.58 -6.11
C GLU A 97 -12.73 -2.02 -6.17
N ARG A 98 -13.10 -3.11 -5.49
CA ARG A 98 -14.48 -3.58 -5.42
C ARG A 98 -15.36 -2.63 -4.61
N GLU A 99 -14.85 -2.10 -3.51
CA GLU A 99 -15.58 -1.12 -2.69
C GLU A 99 -15.88 0.15 -3.49
N SER A 100 -14.88 0.69 -4.20
CA SER A 100 -15.06 1.89 -5.05
C SER A 100 -16.04 1.67 -6.21
N ARG A 101 -16.24 0.42 -6.66
CA ARG A 101 -17.25 0.08 -7.66
C ARG A 101 -18.67 0.06 -7.11
N VAL A 102 -18.85 -0.25 -5.82
CA VAL A 102 -20.17 -0.37 -5.17
C VAL A 102 -20.65 0.98 -4.61
N GLY A 103 -19.74 1.93 -4.41
CA GLY A 103 -20.03 3.27 -3.88
C GLY A 103 -20.62 4.30 -4.86
N ASN A 104 -21.10 3.90 -6.04
CA ASN A 104 -21.80 4.77 -7.00
C ASN A 104 -23.24 4.30 -7.24
#